data_AF-A0A7W9WH74-F1
#
_entry.id   AF-A0A7W9WH74-F1
#
_cell.length_a   1.000
_cell.length_b   1.000
_cell.length_c   1.000
_cell.angle_alpha   90.00
_cell.angle_beta   90.00
_cell.angle_gamma   90.00
#
_symmetry.space_group_name_H-M   'P 1'
#
loop_
_entity.id
_entity.type
_entity.pdbx_description
1 polymer ?
#
loop_
_entity_poly.entity_id
_entity_poly.type
_entity_poly.pdbx_seq_one_letter_code
_entity_poly.pdbx_strand_id
1 'polypeptide(L)' 'LETRGLLERQPDPGDRRVKILAITDTGREMAADLLDRLRFAREPLAALDENQRRDLRDLLQLMAGL' A
#
# COMPACT_ATOMS: atom_id res chain seq x y z
N LEU A 1 -7.60 -3.66 -11.25
CA LEU A 1 -8.01 -3.79 -9.83
C LEU A 1 -9.53 -3.71 -9.69
N GLU A 2 -10.20 -2.75 -10.36
CA GLU A 2 -11.67 -2.72 -10.46
C GLU A 2 -12.27 -3.99 -11.08
N THR A 3 -11.75 -4.48 -12.22
CA THR A 3 -12.20 -5.75 -12.83
C THR A 3 -12.00 -6.97 -11.92
N ARG A 4 -11.10 -6.87 -10.94
CA ARG A 4 -10.84 -7.93 -9.95
C ARG A 4 -11.68 -7.73 -8.67
N GLY A 5 -12.54 -6.71 -8.62
CA GLY A 5 -13.40 -6.41 -7.47
C GLY A 5 -12.67 -5.85 -6.25
N LEU A 6 -11.43 -5.39 -6.40
CA LEU A 6 -10.57 -4.93 -5.28
C LEU A 6 -10.70 -3.43 -5.00
N LEU A 7 -11.19 -2.70 -5.99
CA LEU A 7 -11.46 -1.28 -5.94
C LEU A 7 -12.80 -1.02 -6.61
N GLU A 8 -13.47 0.04 -6.18
CA GLU A 8 -14.69 0.53 -6.81
C GLU A 8 -14.67 2.06 -6.94
N ARG A 9 -15.44 2.57 -7.89
CA ARG A 9 -15.63 4.01 -8.06
C ARG A 9 -16.85 4.45 -7.27
N GLN A 10 -16.63 5.30 -6.27
CA GLN A 10 -17.71 5.95 -5.53
C GLN A 10 -17.79 7.43 -5.93
N PRO A 11 -18.97 8.07 -5.90
CA PRO A 11 -19.08 9.52 -6.00
C PRO A 11 -18.30 10.18 -4.86
N ASP A 12 -17.59 11.26 -5.16
CA ASP A 12 -16.97 12.07 -4.11
C ASP A 12 -18.06 12.66 -3.18
N PRO A 13 -17.86 12.65 -1.84
CA PRO A 13 -18.83 13.18 -0.89
C PRO A 13 -19.07 14.69 -1.01
N GLY A 14 -18.08 15.45 -1.50
CA GLY A 14 -18.12 16.91 -1.68
C GLY A 14 -18.59 17.35 -3.07
N ASP A 15 -18.31 16.57 -4.12
CA ASP A 15 -18.87 16.79 -5.46
C ASP A 15 -19.14 15.46 -6.19
N ARG A 16 -20.41 15.06 -6.27
CA ARG A 16 -20.84 13.80 -6.88
C ARG A 16 -20.47 13.61 -8.36
N ARG A 17 -20.05 14.69 -9.05
CA ARG A 17 -19.53 14.61 -10.44
C ARG A 17 -18.12 14.01 -10.49
N VAL A 18 -17.38 14.08 -9.39
CA VAL A 18 -16.07 13.47 -9.23
C VAL A 18 -16.25 12.02 -8.77
N LYS A 19 -15.43 11.11 -9.31
CA LYS A 19 -15.36 9.72 -8.87
C LYS A 19 -14.06 9.49 -8.11
N ILE A 20 -14.16 9.00 -6.88
CA ILE A 20 -13.01 8.56 -6.09
C ILE A 20 -12.89 7.04 -6.17
N LEU A 21 -11.65 6.55 -6.05
CA LEU A 21 -11.38 5.13 -5.91
C LEU A 21 -11.48 4.77 -4.43
N ALA A 22 -12.40 3.86 -4.10
CA ALA A 22 -12.53 3.28 -2.78
C ALA A 22 -12.08 1.81 -2.82
N ILE A 23 -11.42 1.38 -1.75
CA ILE A 23 -11.08 -0.04 -1.57
C ILE A 23 -12.31 -0.80 -1.09
N THR A 24 -12.62 -1.92 -1.76
CA THR A 24 -13.70 -2.82 -1.36
C THR A 24 -13.26 -3.69 -0.18
N ASP A 25 -14.20 -4.40 0.45
CA ASP A 25 -13.86 -5.34 1.52
C ASP A 25 -12.95 -6.47 1.03
N THR A 26 -13.22 -7.03 -0.15
CA THR A 26 -12.33 -7.99 -0.82
C THR A 26 -10.93 -7.41 -1.07
N GLY A 27 -10.87 -6.13 -1.45
CA GLY A 27 -9.60 -5.41 -1.59
C GLY A 27 -8.82 -5.31 -0.28
N ARG A 28 -9.51 -5.03 0.84
CA ARG A 28 -8.91 -4.97 2.18
C ARG A 28 -8.38 -6.33 2.64
N GLU A 29 -9.16 -7.39 2.45
CA GLU A 29 -8.77 -8.76 2.80
C GLU A 29 -7.52 -9.21 2.03
N MET A 30 -7.50 -8.97 0.71
CA MET A 30 -6.34 -9.29 -0.11
C MET A 30 -5.09 -8.49 0.30
N ALA A 31 -5.25 -7.21 0.62
CA ALA A 31 -4.15 -6.38 1.11
C ALA A 31 -3.60 -6.90 2.44
N ALA A 32 -4.49 -7.32 3.36
CA ALA A 32 -4.09 -7.91 4.62
C ALA A 32 -3.32 -9.24 4.44
N ASP A 33 -3.80 -10.14 3.58
CA ASP A 33 -3.10 -11.39 3.25
C ASP A 33 -1.72 -11.13 2.62
N LEU A 34 -1.63 -10.17 1.70
CA LEU A 34 -0.35 -9.78 1.11
C LEU A 34 0.63 -9.25 2.17
N LEU A 35 0.17 -8.38 3.07
CA LEU A 35 0.98 -7.85 4.16
C LEU A 35 1.44 -8.94 5.13
N ASP A 36 0.58 -9.93 5.40
CA ASP A 36 0.92 -11.07 6.27
C ASP A 36 2.03 -11.94 5.66
N ARG A 37 1.97 -12.18 4.35
CA ARG A 37 3.01 -12.92 3.62
C ARG A 37 4.34 -12.17 3.59
N LEU A 38 4.31 -10.84 3.61
CA LEU A 38 5.52 -10.00 3.68
C LEU A 38 6.09 -9.86 5.10
N ARG A 39 5.52 -10.54 6.11
CA ARG A 39 6.05 -10.57 7.48
C ARG A 39 7.54 -10.92 7.54
N PHE A 40 8.00 -11.87 6.72
CA PHE A 40 9.42 -12.25 6.68
C PHE A 40 10.35 -11.07 6.29
N ALA A 41 9.86 -10.13 5.47
CA ALA A 41 10.59 -8.93 5.09
C ALA A 41 10.45 -7.83 6.15
N ARG A 42 9.35 -7.86 6.93
CA ARG A 42 9.06 -6.88 7.98
C ARG A 42 9.89 -7.11 9.24
N GLU A 43 10.19 -8.36 9.57
CA GLU A 43 10.99 -8.72 10.76
C GLU A 43 12.42 -8.13 10.73
N PRO A 44 13.21 -8.27 9.64
CA PRO A 44 14.52 -7.62 9.55
C PRO A 44 14.44 -6.09 9.64
N LEU A 45 13.42 -5.49 9.02
CA LEU A 45 13.20 -4.03 9.07
C LEU A 45 12.77 -3.56 10.46
N ALA A 46 12.19 -4.44 11.28
CA ALA A 46 11.79 -4.12 12.65
C ALA A 46 13.00 -3.84 13.56
N ALA A 47 14.16 -4.43 13.26
CA ALA A 47 15.41 -4.19 13.99
C ALA A 47 16.01 -2.81 13.72
N LEU A 48 15.61 -2.14 12.62
CA LEU A 48 16.07 -0.81 12.28
C LEU A 48 15.27 0.25 13.02
N ASP A 49 15.97 1.25 13.56
CA ASP A 49 15.35 2.46 14.05
C ASP A 49 14.83 3.34 12.91
N GLU A 50 14.13 4.41 13.28
CA GLU A 50 13.46 5.29 12.33
C GLU A 50 14.43 6.06 11.41
N ASN A 51 15.65 6.37 11.84
CA ASN A 51 16.68 6.97 10.97
C ASN A 51 17.22 5.93 10.00
N GLN A 52 17.57 4.75 10.49
CA GLN A 52 18.11 3.66 9.68
C GLN A 52 17.12 3.20 8.59
N ARG A 53 15.82 3.21 8.88
CA ARG A 53 14.78 2.94 7.87
C ARG A 53 14.72 4.00 6.78
N ARG A 54 14.93 5.28 7.11
CA ARG A 54 15.01 6.35 6.12
C ARG A 54 16.24 6.18 5.24
N ASP A 55 17.40 5.92 5.82
CA ASP A 55 18.63 5.71 5.06
C ASP A 55 18.51 4.52 4.11
N LEU A 56 17.95 3.39 4.58
CA LEU A 56 17.71 2.23 3.75
C LEU A 56 16.73 2.54 2.61
N ARG A 57 15.63 3.26 2.88
CA ARG A 57 14.67 3.68 1.86
C ARG A 57 15.37 4.51 0.78
N ASP A 58 16.18 5.48 1.18
CA ASP A 58 16.83 6.41 0.25
C ASP A 58 17.87 5.67 -0.62
N LEU A 59 18.62 4.72 -0.05
CA LEU A 59 19.52 3.84 -0.81
C LEU A 59 18.77 2.93 -1.80
N LEU A 60 17.63 2.36 -1.39
CA LEU A 60 16.79 1.54 -2.27
C LEU A 60 16.19 2.36 -3.42
N GLN A 61 15.76 3.60 -3.16
CA GLN A 61 15.30 4.53 -4.20
C GLN A 61 16.41 4.84 -5.20
N LEU A 62 17.61 5.14 -4.71
CA LEU A 62 18.78 5.36 -5.55
C LEU A 62 19.09 4.16 -6.46
N MET A 63 19.04 2.94 -5.92
CA MET A 63 19.25 1.71 -6.70
C MET A 63 18.14 1.46 -7.72
N ALA A 64 16.88 1.76 -7.37
CA ALA A 64 15.72 1.55 -8.21
C ALA A 64 15.51 2.64 -9.27
N GLY A 65 16.22 3.77 -9.17
CA GLY A 65 16.02 4.94 -10.02
C GLY A 65 14.67 5.64 -9.78
N LEU A 66 14.16 5.56 -8.54
CA LEU A 66 12.90 6.16 -8.09
C LEU A 66 13.11 7.55 -7.48
#